data_AF-A0A9E6F9E8-F1
#
_entry.id   AF-A0A9E6F9E8-F1
#
_cell.length_a   1.000
_cell.length_b   1.000
_cell.length_c   1.000
_cell.angle_alpha   90.00
_cell.angle_beta   90.00
_cell.angle_gamma   90.00
#
_symmetry.space_group_name_H-M   'P 1'
#
loop_
_entity.id
_entity.type
_entity.pdbx_description
1 polymer ?
#
loop_
_entity_poly.entity_id
_entity_poly.type
_entity_poly.pdbx_seq_one_letter_code
_entity_poly.pdbx_strand_id
1 'polypeptide(L)'
;MYKTPFYIENPLGNNAFSYEQKTNKKLFVPSLKKIHSLQEIKLGNQIVFEDFDFDDVLISATGLKNFYEMDFLYKGKIKKCYLFDNHNHAFFFWFLAKKEKIITENGNILLHIDAHSDMRIPINILSSNNKNDLEKIFHYTNFELNVGNYIFPARELGLIQDIIQIRDDKSLEKNYNANILNLDLDFFAPELDYIEYNKKKEFILRHFENVDFLTVASSPFFINQTLAIQVFQDIFKNIQIV
;
A
#
# COMPACT_ATOMS: atom_id res chain seq x y z
N MET A 1 12.44 11.44 -4.25
CA MET A 1 11.07 11.12 -3.80
C MET A 1 11.20 10.26 -2.56
N TYR A 2 10.50 10.58 -1.47
CA TYR A 2 10.63 9.95 -0.13
C TYR A 2 12.04 9.92 0.48
N LYS A 3 12.97 10.78 0.06
CA LYS A 3 14.34 10.85 0.64
C LYS A 3 14.35 11.44 2.04
N THR A 4 13.49 12.43 2.27
CA THR A 4 13.29 13.11 3.54
C THR A 4 11.82 12.99 3.92
N PRO A 5 11.49 12.86 5.21
CA PRO A 5 10.11 12.93 5.64
C PRO A 5 9.55 14.34 5.42
N PHE A 6 8.23 14.45 5.32
CA PHE A 6 7.54 15.74 5.17
C PHE A 6 6.12 15.66 5.76
N TYR A 7 5.46 16.81 5.84
CA TYR A 7 4.06 16.90 6.25
C TYR A 7 3.18 17.30 5.06
N ILE A 8 1.98 16.74 5.01
CA ILE A 8 0.87 17.25 4.20
C ILE A 8 0.04 18.14 5.13
N GLU A 9 0.08 19.45 4.93
CA GLU A 9 -0.57 20.43 5.83
C GLU A 9 -1.87 21.00 5.26
N ASN A 10 -2.05 20.95 3.94
CA ASN A 10 -3.26 21.40 3.27
C ASN A 10 -4.34 20.29 3.26
N PRO A 11 -5.63 20.61 3.07
CA PRO A 11 -6.73 19.65 2.94
C PRO A 11 -6.68 18.89 1.60
N LEU A 12 -5.62 18.12 1.40
CA LEU A 12 -5.24 17.45 0.16
C LEU A 12 -4.96 15.98 0.43
N GLY A 13 -5.22 15.13 -0.56
CA GLY A 13 -5.05 13.67 -0.45
C GLY A 13 -5.72 13.10 0.82
N ASN A 14 -4.97 12.32 1.60
CA ASN A 14 -5.46 11.79 2.89
C ASN A 14 -5.74 12.87 3.94
N ASN A 15 -5.09 14.03 3.87
CA ASN A 15 -5.33 15.06 4.88
C ASN A 15 -6.68 15.77 4.68
N ALA A 16 -7.33 15.63 3.52
CA ALA A 16 -8.65 16.17 3.26
C ALA A 16 -9.75 15.53 4.13
N PHE A 17 -9.56 14.29 4.59
CA PHE A 17 -10.51 13.59 5.46
C PHE A 17 -10.77 14.38 6.74
N SER A 18 -12.05 14.72 6.96
CA SER A 18 -12.57 15.49 8.08
C SER A 18 -11.74 16.72 8.43
N TYR A 19 -11.08 17.34 7.43
CA TYR A 19 -10.06 18.37 7.67
C TYR A 19 -10.57 19.51 8.54
N GLU A 20 -11.76 20.04 8.28
CA GLU A 20 -12.33 21.14 9.07
C GLU A 20 -12.67 20.74 10.52
N GLN A 21 -13.02 19.47 10.74
CA GLN A 21 -13.50 18.96 12.03
C GLN A 21 -12.35 18.59 12.99
N LYS A 22 -11.24 18.06 12.46
CA LYS A 22 -10.08 17.63 13.28
C LYS A 22 -9.21 18.81 13.73
N THR A 23 -8.60 18.69 14.90
CA THR A 23 -7.71 19.74 15.47
C THR A 23 -6.32 19.69 14.84
N ASN A 24 -5.76 18.50 14.61
CA ASN A 24 -4.50 18.36 13.91
C ASN A 24 -4.70 18.50 12.38
N LYS A 25 -4.00 19.47 11.79
CA LYS A 25 -4.15 19.83 10.37
C LYS A 25 -3.05 19.26 9.49
N LYS A 26 -2.21 18.36 10.01
CA LYS A 26 -1.09 17.82 9.25
C LYS A 26 -0.96 16.31 9.42
N LEU A 27 -0.60 15.65 8.33
CA LEU A 27 -0.23 14.23 8.33
C LEU A 27 1.24 14.09 7.97
N PHE A 28 1.95 13.24 8.70
CA PHE A 28 3.34 12.93 8.46
C PHE A 28 3.49 11.85 7.39
N VAL A 29 4.41 12.06 6.45
CA VAL A 29 4.81 11.07 5.45
C VAL A 29 6.27 10.67 5.73
N PRO A 30 6.53 9.43 6.17
CA PRO A 30 7.89 8.96 6.45
C PRO A 30 8.82 8.96 5.23
N SER A 31 10.14 9.03 5.49
CA SER A 31 11.14 8.75 4.46
C SER A 31 11.25 7.25 4.20
N LEU A 32 11.65 6.91 2.97
CA LEU A 32 11.98 5.56 2.56
C LEU A 32 13.35 5.14 3.10
N LYS A 33 13.43 3.92 3.59
CA LYS A 33 14.66 3.27 4.07
C LYS A 33 14.77 1.89 3.44
N LYS A 34 15.89 1.60 2.75
CA LYS A 34 16.23 0.23 2.37
C LYS A 34 16.67 -0.57 3.60
N ILE A 35 16.17 -1.80 3.73
CA ILE A 35 16.47 -2.70 4.84
C ILE A 35 16.97 -4.06 4.33
N HIS A 36 17.70 -4.76 5.19
CA HIS A 36 18.22 -6.12 4.95
C HIS A 36 17.69 -7.14 5.97
N SER A 37 16.82 -6.70 6.87
CA SER A 37 16.24 -7.52 7.93
C SER A 37 14.84 -7.01 8.31
N LEU A 38 13.88 -7.92 8.43
CA LEU A 38 12.52 -7.59 8.87
C LEU A 38 12.48 -7.01 10.29
N GLN A 39 13.51 -7.27 11.11
CA GLN A 39 13.65 -6.73 12.46
C GLN A 39 13.99 -5.23 12.47
N GLU A 40 14.40 -4.66 11.33
CA GLU A 40 14.63 -3.22 11.17
C GLU A 40 13.34 -2.41 11.07
N ILE A 41 12.19 -3.07 10.83
CA ILE A 41 10.88 -2.43 10.78
C ILE A 41 10.53 -1.96 12.20
N LYS A 42 10.29 -0.66 12.34
CA LYS A 42 9.91 0.00 13.60
C LYS A 42 8.68 0.87 13.42
N LEU A 43 7.92 1.01 14.50
CA LEU A 43 6.84 1.98 14.65
C LEU A 43 7.41 3.39 14.76
N GLY A 44 6.70 4.33 14.14
CA GLY A 44 6.88 5.76 14.29
C GLY A 44 6.01 6.31 15.42
N ASN A 45 6.18 7.59 15.73
CA ASN A 45 5.40 8.31 16.74
C ASN A 45 4.66 9.53 16.18
N GLN A 46 4.68 9.70 14.86
CA GLN A 46 4.00 10.79 14.18
C GLN A 46 2.63 10.33 13.70
N ILE A 47 1.66 11.23 13.67
CA ILE A 47 0.33 10.98 13.12
C ILE A 47 0.45 10.93 11.59
N VAL A 48 0.12 9.79 11.00
CA VAL A 48 0.22 9.52 9.56
C VAL A 48 -1.16 9.40 8.89
N PHE A 49 -2.21 9.23 9.69
CA PHE A 49 -3.60 9.30 9.26
C PHE A 49 -4.46 9.76 10.43
N GLU A 50 -5.51 10.53 10.14
CA GLU A 50 -6.44 11.00 11.17
C GLU A 50 -7.80 11.31 10.56
N ASP A 51 -8.82 10.62 11.08
CA ASP A 51 -10.22 10.77 10.69
C ASP A 51 -11.14 10.25 11.82
N PHE A 52 -12.45 10.41 11.66
CA PHE A 52 -13.46 9.83 12.55
C PHE A 52 -13.80 8.41 12.11
N ASP A 53 -13.93 7.50 13.08
CA ASP A 53 -14.41 6.14 12.82
C ASP A 53 -15.94 6.07 12.68
N PHE A 54 -16.50 4.85 12.59
CA PHE A 54 -17.94 4.64 12.42
C PHE A 54 -18.78 5.04 13.65
N ASP A 55 -18.15 5.24 14.81
CA ASP A 55 -18.80 5.66 16.06
C ASP A 55 -18.56 7.16 16.35
N ASP A 56 -18.15 7.93 15.32
CA ASP A 56 -17.80 9.35 15.41
C ASP A 56 -16.67 9.64 16.42
N VAL A 57 -15.78 8.68 16.66
CA VAL A 57 -14.58 8.86 17.49
C VAL A 57 -13.40 9.24 16.61
N LEU A 58 -12.75 10.36 16.95
CA LEU A 58 -11.54 10.78 16.25
C LEU A 58 -10.38 9.81 16.55
N ILE A 59 -9.83 9.20 15.51
CA ILE A 59 -8.67 8.32 15.59
C ILE A 59 -7.44 9.03 15.01
N SER A 60 -6.43 9.25 15.85
CA SER A 60 -5.12 9.79 15.45
C SER A 60 -4.12 8.64 15.30
N ALA A 61 -3.96 8.12 14.09
CA ALA A 61 -3.19 6.91 13.84
C ALA A 61 -1.70 7.22 13.62
N THR A 62 -0.84 6.56 14.40
CA THR A 62 0.61 6.50 14.17
C THR A 62 0.98 5.28 13.35
N GLY A 63 1.94 5.41 12.43
CA GLY A 63 2.36 4.33 11.53
C GLY A 63 3.79 3.86 11.73
N LEU A 64 4.44 3.54 10.62
CA LEU A 64 5.83 3.13 10.52
C LEU A 64 6.78 4.31 10.76
N LYS A 65 7.97 4.03 11.30
CA LYS A 65 9.04 5.03 11.46
C LYS A 65 9.58 5.51 10.11
N ASN A 66 9.61 4.60 9.14
CA ASN A 66 10.06 4.78 7.78
C ASN A 66 9.15 3.98 6.86
N PHE A 67 9.02 4.37 5.61
CA PHE A 67 8.65 3.39 4.59
C PHE A 67 9.85 2.49 4.34
N TYR A 68 9.60 1.24 4.00
CA TYR A 68 10.66 0.25 3.85
C TYR A 68 10.71 -0.30 2.43
N GLU A 69 11.93 -0.34 1.90
CA GLU A 69 12.26 -0.99 0.64
C GLU A 69 13.07 -2.25 0.97
N MET A 70 12.73 -3.37 0.35
CA MET A 70 13.45 -4.63 0.52
C MET A 70 13.41 -5.48 -0.74
N ASP A 71 14.45 -6.29 -0.93
CA ASP A 71 14.59 -7.23 -2.04
C ASP A 71 14.50 -8.65 -1.47
N PHE A 72 13.41 -9.36 -1.75
CA PHE A 72 13.24 -10.74 -1.30
C PHE A 72 13.86 -11.72 -2.30
N LEU A 73 14.74 -12.61 -1.84
CA LEU A 73 15.17 -13.77 -2.62
C LEU A 73 14.19 -14.92 -2.38
N TYR A 74 13.35 -15.20 -3.37
CA TYR A 74 12.36 -16.27 -3.31
C TYR A 74 12.48 -17.19 -4.52
N LYS A 75 12.75 -18.48 -4.26
CA LYS A 75 12.94 -19.52 -5.30
C LYS A 75 13.90 -19.10 -6.43
N GLY A 76 15.01 -18.45 -6.06
CA GLY A 76 16.05 -18.00 -6.99
C GLY A 76 15.74 -16.71 -7.76
N LYS A 77 14.61 -16.05 -7.48
CA LYS A 77 14.25 -14.74 -8.07
C LYS A 77 14.27 -13.65 -7.01
N ILE A 78 14.76 -12.47 -7.39
CA ILE A 78 14.65 -11.27 -6.57
C ILE A 78 13.28 -10.65 -6.82
N LYS A 79 12.54 -10.38 -5.75
CA LYS A 79 11.23 -9.74 -5.76
C LYS A 79 11.29 -8.46 -4.94
N LYS A 80 11.05 -7.33 -5.61
CA LYS A 80 11.06 -6.01 -4.99
C LYS A 80 9.80 -5.83 -4.16
N CYS A 81 9.95 -5.34 -2.93
CA CYS A 81 8.86 -5.03 -2.01
C CYS A 81 8.99 -3.62 -1.45
N TYR A 82 7.87 -2.90 -1.41
CA TYR A 82 7.72 -1.65 -0.66
C TYR A 82 6.63 -1.81 0.40
N LEU A 83 6.97 -1.47 1.64
CA LEU A 83 6.06 -1.42 2.79
C LEU A 83 5.90 0.04 3.23
N PHE A 84 4.66 0.51 3.33
CA PHE A 84 4.32 1.90 3.66
C PHE A 84 3.02 1.96 4.48
N ASP A 85 2.68 3.14 5.01
CA ASP A 85 1.51 3.30 5.87
C ASP A 85 0.20 3.23 5.09
N ASN A 86 -0.14 4.30 4.38
CA ASN A 86 -1.41 4.46 3.70
C ASN A 86 -1.37 3.89 2.27
N HIS A 87 -2.45 3.24 1.84
CA HIS A 87 -2.44 2.45 0.60
C HIS A 87 -2.20 3.26 -0.69
N ASN A 88 -2.55 4.55 -0.69
CA ASN A 88 -2.33 5.43 -1.84
C ASN A 88 -0.87 5.51 -2.29
N HIS A 89 0.09 5.31 -1.37
CA HIS A 89 1.52 5.33 -1.72
C HIS A 89 1.91 4.23 -2.71
N ALA A 90 1.13 3.15 -2.82
CA ALA A 90 1.31 2.09 -3.83
C ALA A 90 1.41 2.68 -5.25
N PHE A 91 0.60 3.69 -5.56
CA PHE A 91 0.58 4.35 -6.86
C PHE A 91 1.96 4.84 -7.28
N PHE A 92 2.66 5.58 -6.40
CA PHE A 92 4.01 6.04 -6.69
C PHE A 92 4.97 4.88 -6.96
N PHE A 93 4.93 3.85 -6.11
CA PHE A 93 5.85 2.72 -6.20
C PHE A 93 5.61 1.86 -7.43
N TRP A 94 4.38 1.75 -7.94
CA TRP A 94 4.11 1.07 -9.21
C TRP A 94 4.75 1.82 -10.40
N PHE A 95 4.63 3.15 -10.45
CA PHE A 95 5.28 3.94 -11.49
C PHE A 95 6.81 3.95 -11.38
N LEU A 96 7.34 3.90 -10.15
CA LEU A 96 8.77 3.69 -9.93
C LEU A 96 9.21 2.32 -10.46
N ALA A 97 8.49 1.25 -10.13
CA ALA A 97 8.77 -0.10 -10.63
C ALA A 97 8.69 -0.19 -12.16
N LYS A 98 7.73 0.50 -12.79
CA LYS A 98 7.68 0.66 -14.25
C LYS A 98 8.95 1.33 -14.78
N LYS A 99 9.39 2.44 -14.20
CA LYS A 99 10.61 3.15 -14.63
C LYS A 99 11.86 2.26 -14.50
N GLU A 100 11.90 1.46 -13.43
CA GLU A 100 12.97 0.50 -13.15
C GLU A 100 12.87 -0.80 -13.96
N LYS A 101 11.82 -0.94 -14.79
CA LYS A 101 11.54 -2.13 -15.62
C LYS A 101 11.35 -3.41 -14.80
N ILE A 102 10.89 -3.27 -13.55
CA ILE A 102 10.49 -4.39 -12.68
C ILE A 102 9.15 -4.96 -13.15
N ILE A 103 8.24 -4.08 -13.58
CA ILE A 103 6.94 -4.42 -14.17
C ILE A 103 6.86 -3.89 -15.60
N THR A 104 5.87 -4.32 -16.38
CA THR A 104 5.70 -3.89 -17.77
C THR A 104 5.25 -2.42 -17.85
N GLU A 105 5.51 -1.77 -19.00
CA GLU A 105 5.16 -0.35 -19.16
C GLU A 105 3.66 -0.04 -19.08
N ASN A 106 2.84 -0.98 -19.54
CA ASN A 106 1.38 -0.92 -19.55
C ASN A 106 0.84 -2.36 -19.49
N GLY A 107 -0.45 -2.51 -19.19
CA GLY A 107 -1.11 -3.82 -19.29
C GLY A 107 -0.88 -4.76 -18.11
N ASN A 108 -0.40 -4.26 -16.97
CA ASN A 108 -0.18 -5.10 -15.80
C ASN A 108 -1.52 -5.55 -15.21
N ILE A 109 -1.56 -6.78 -14.69
CA ILE A 109 -2.67 -7.29 -13.90
C ILE A 109 -2.34 -7.09 -12.40
N LEU A 110 -3.24 -6.43 -11.68
CA LEU A 110 -3.15 -6.17 -10.25
C LEU A 110 -3.93 -7.22 -9.47
N LEU A 111 -3.27 -7.97 -8.59
CA LEU A 111 -3.93 -8.74 -7.53
C LEU A 111 -3.99 -7.88 -6.27
N HIS A 112 -5.18 -7.40 -5.93
CA HIS A 112 -5.44 -6.49 -4.82
C HIS A 112 -6.12 -7.26 -3.67
N ILE A 113 -5.42 -7.40 -2.55
CA ILE A 113 -5.91 -8.05 -1.34
C ILE A 113 -6.13 -6.96 -0.29
N ASP A 114 -7.38 -6.76 0.11
CA ASP A 114 -7.82 -5.61 0.90
C ASP A 114 -9.26 -5.86 1.39
N ALA A 115 -9.71 -5.20 2.46
CA ALA A 115 -11.12 -5.13 2.82
C ALA A 115 -11.94 -4.25 1.84
N HIS A 116 -11.29 -3.28 1.20
CA HIS A 116 -11.85 -2.22 0.37
C HIS A 116 -11.56 -2.41 -1.13
N SER A 117 -12.18 -1.59 -1.97
CA SER A 117 -11.98 -1.65 -3.42
C SER A 117 -10.93 -0.67 -3.94
N ASP A 118 -10.68 0.44 -3.23
CA ASP A 118 -9.76 1.53 -3.58
C ASP A 118 -9.87 2.12 -4.99
N MET A 119 -11.05 1.97 -5.58
CA MET A 119 -11.36 2.36 -6.96
C MET A 119 -12.27 3.59 -7.06
N ARG A 120 -12.38 4.41 -6.01
CA ARG A 120 -13.09 5.70 -6.13
C ARG A 120 -12.41 6.57 -7.18
N ILE A 121 -13.18 7.41 -7.86
CA ILE A 121 -12.65 8.35 -8.85
C ILE A 121 -12.14 9.59 -8.09
N PRO A 122 -10.87 9.98 -8.24
CA PRO A 122 -10.38 11.23 -7.65
C PRO A 122 -10.98 12.44 -8.37
N ILE A 123 -10.99 13.59 -7.70
CA ILE A 123 -11.49 14.86 -8.26
C ILE A 123 -10.68 15.25 -9.50
N ASN A 124 -9.36 15.13 -9.41
CA ASN A 124 -8.44 15.45 -10.48
C ASN A 124 -7.86 14.14 -11.05
N ILE A 125 -7.90 13.97 -12.37
CA ILE A 125 -7.26 12.86 -13.07
C ILE A 125 -5.95 13.36 -13.66
N LEU A 126 -4.84 12.68 -13.35
CA LEU A 126 -3.55 13.01 -13.92
C LEU A 126 -3.56 12.83 -15.44
N SER A 127 -3.07 13.83 -16.19
CA SER A 127 -2.92 13.71 -17.64
C SER A 127 -1.95 12.58 -18.03
N SER A 128 -2.31 11.82 -19.06
CA SER A 128 -1.47 10.73 -19.61
C SER A 128 -0.09 11.21 -20.09
N ASN A 129 0.07 12.49 -20.45
CA ASN A 129 1.37 13.08 -20.79
C ASN A 129 2.34 13.11 -19.60
N ASN A 130 1.83 13.03 -18.37
CA ASN A 130 2.62 13.05 -17.14
C ASN A 130 2.95 11.64 -16.62
N LYS A 131 2.49 10.57 -17.28
CA LYS A 131 2.60 9.19 -16.76
C LYS A 131 4.03 8.63 -16.64
N ASN A 132 5.02 9.33 -17.18
CA ASN A 132 6.44 8.96 -17.11
C ASN A 132 7.27 9.95 -16.26
N ASP A 133 6.63 10.98 -15.71
CA ASP A 133 7.25 12.00 -14.88
C ASP A 133 7.07 11.65 -13.40
N LEU A 134 8.10 11.04 -12.80
CA LEU A 134 8.00 10.58 -11.42
C LEU A 134 7.79 11.71 -10.40
N GLU A 135 8.21 12.94 -10.69
CA GLU A 135 7.97 14.07 -9.78
C GLU A 135 6.49 14.42 -9.74
N LYS A 136 5.84 14.46 -10.91
CA LYS A 136 4.39 14.65 -11.00
C LYS A 136 3.61 13.48 -10.40
N ILE A 137 4.05 12.25 -10.64
CA ILE A 137 3.45 11.07 -10.00
C ILE A 137 3.57 11.15 -8.48
N PHE A 138 4.74 11.53 -7.95
CA PHE A 138 4.95 11.72 -6.52
C PHE A 138 4.03 12.79 -5.95
N HIS A 139 3.92 13.95 -6.61
CA HIS A 139 3.01 15.01 -6.20
C HIS A 139 1.56 14.53 -6.20
N TYR A 140 1.11 13.94 -7.31
CA TYR A 140 -0.24 13.41 -7.45
C TYR A 140 -0.58 12.37 -6.37
N THR A 141 0.35 11.46 -6.09
CA THR A 141 0.19 10.43 -5.04
C THR A 141 -0.07 11.03 -3.67
N ASN A 142 0.64 12.09 -3.30
CA ASN A 142 0.63 12.62 -1.94
C ASN A 142 -0.40 13.74 -1.74
N PHE A 143 -0.76 14.47 -2.79
CA PHE A 143 -1.58 15.68 -2.69
C PHE A 143 -2.93 15.59 -3.42
N GLU A 144 -3.15 14.58 -4.26
CA GLU A 144 -4.44 14.41 -4.98
C GLU A 144 -5.11 13.07 -4.66
N LEU A 145 -4.30 12.03 -4.46
CA LEU A 145 -4.80 10.70 -4.13
C LEU A 145 -4.96 10.51 -2.61
N ASN A 146 -5.93 9.69 -2.27
CA ASN A 146 -6.18 9.21 -0.92
C ASN A 146 -6.31 7.69 -0.91
N VAL A 147 -6.40 7.10 0.28
CA VAL A 147 -6.43 5.65 0.47
C VAL A 147 -7.48 4.95 -0.39
N GLY A 148 -8.59 5.60 -0.75
CA GLY A 148 -9.68 4.94 -1.46
C GLY A 148 -9.76 5.19 -2.97
N ASN A 149 -8.82 5.90 -3.60
CA ASN A 149 -9.00 6.37 -4.99
C ASN A 149 -7.77 6.22 -5.92
N TYR A 150 -6.74 5.50 -5.52
CA TYR A 150 -5.47 5.45 -6.26
C TYR A 150 -5.42 4.39 -7.37
N ILE A 151 -6.25 3.35 -7.31
CA ILE A 151 -6.26 2.28 -8.32
C ILE A 151 -6.85 2.79 -9.65
N PHE A 152 -7.94 3.56 -9.57
CA PHE A 152 -8.63 4.06 -10.77
C PHE A 152 -7.70 4.86 -11.69
N PRO A 153 -6.92 5.85 -11.21
CA PRO A 153 -5.94 6.56 -12.02
C PRO A 153 -4.84 5.68 -12.62
N ALA A 154 -4.41 4.62 -11.93
CA ALA A 154 -3.39 3.72 -12.46
C ALA A 154 -3.92 2.96 -13.68
N ARG A 155 -5.22 2.65 -13.68
CA ARG A 155 -5.93 2.09 -14.83
C ARG A 155 -6.07 3.09 -15.97
N GLU A 156 -6.52 4.31 -15.68
CA GLU A 156 -6.68 5.36 -16.70
C GLU A 156 -5.36 5.73 -17.40
N LEU A 157 -4.24 5.63 -16.69
CA LEU A 157 -2.90 5.86 -17.25
C LEU A 157 -2.35 4.65 -18.04
N GLY A 158 -3.11 3.55 -18.09
CA GLY A 158 -2.79 2.30 -18.78
C GLY A 158 -1.76 1.41 -18.06
N LEU A 159 -1.32 1.80 -16.85
CA LEU A 159 -0.36 1.01 -16.08
C LEU A 159 -0.97 -0.34 -15.67
N ILE A 160 -2.21 -0.29 -15.17
CA ILE A 160 -3.02 -1.44 -14.79
C ILE A 160 -4.12 -1.65 -15.84
N GLN A 161 -4.26 -2.86 -16.35
CA GLN A 161 -5.33 -3.20 -17.30
C GLN A 161 -6.50 -3.88 -16.60
N ASP A 162 -6.19 -4.90 -15.79
CA ASP A 162 -7.18 -5.68 -15.05
C ASP A 162 -6.83 -5.73 -13.56
N ILE A 163 -7.87 -5.84 -12.73
CA ILE A 163 -7.77 -5.83 -11.28
C ILE A 163 -8.55 -7.03 -10.74
N ILE A 164 -7.86 -7.86 -9.97
CA ILE A 164 -8.42 -9.02 -9.29
C ILE A 164 -8.53 -8.65 -7.82
N GLN A 165 -9.75 -8.46 -7.32
CA GLN A 165 -9.98 -8.08 -5.92
C GLN A 165 -10.23 -9.31 -5.06
N ILE A 166 -9.50 -9.41 -3.95
CA ILE A 166 -9.62 -10.45 -2.95
C ILE A 166 -10.08 -9.79 -1.65
N ARG A 167 -11.38 -9.92 -1.36
CA ARG A 167 -12.05 -9.29 -0.21
C ARG A 167 -12.85 -10.28 0.63
N ASP A 168 -12.87 -11.55 0.24
CA ASP A 168 -13.64 -12.61 0.87
C ASP A 168 -12.88 -13.96 0.86
N ASP A 169 -13.39 -14.91 1.65
CA ASP A 169 -12.85 -16.26 1.80
C ASP A 169 -12.96 -17.09 0.51
N LYS A 170 -14.07 -16.93 -0.23
CA LYS A 170 -14.34 -17.66 -1.47
C LYS A 170 -13.27 -17.41 -2.53
N SER A 171 -12.73 -16.20 -2.56
CA SER A 171 -11.66 -15.82 -3.49
C SER A 171 -10.33 -16.52 -3.17
N LEU A 172 -10.10 -16.94 -1.92
CA LEU A 172 -8.85 -17.57 -1.49
C LEU A 172 -8.67 -19.00 -2.05
N GLU A 173 -9.74 -19.64 -2.50
CA GLU A 173 -9.69 -21.00 -3.04
C GLU A 173 -9.18 -21.04 -4.51
N LYS A 174 -8.97 -19.88 -5.14
CA LYS A 174 -8.58 -19.77 -6.55
C LYS A 174 -7.11 -19.37 -6.71
N ASN A 175 -6.56 -19.73 -7.87
CA ASN A 175 -5.26 -19.24 -8.33
C ASN A 175 -5.47 -18.15 -9.37
N TYR A 176 -4.72 -17.07 -9.24
CA TYR A 176 -4.79 -15.92 -10.12
C TYR A 176 -3.42 -15.63 -10.70
N ASN A 177 -3.40 -15.27 -11.98
CA ASN A 177 -2.20 -14.78 -12.64
C ASN A 177 -2.21 -13.26 -12.57
N ALA A 178 -1.17 -12.68 -11.97
CA ALA A 178 -1.02 -11.23 -11.83
C ALA A 178 0.46 -10.85 -11.92
N ASN A 179 0.73 -9.59 -12.26
CA ASN A 179 2.08 -9.04 -12.29
C ASN A 179 2.44 -8.38 -10.96
N ILE A 180 1.45 -7.77 -10.31
CA ILE A 180 1.63 -7.00 -9.08
C ILE A 180 0.74 -7.60 -8.00
N LEU A 181 1.33 -7.90 -6.84
CA LEU A 181 0.59 -8.16 -5.61
C LEU A 181 0.55 -6.88 -4.79
N ASN A 182 -0.64 -6.35 -4.56
CA ASN A 182 -0.90 -5.22 -3.70
C ASN A 182 -1.68 -5.70 -2.48
N LEU A 183 -1.05 -5.66 -1.32
CA LEU A 183 -1.57 -6.19 -0.07
C LEU A 183 -1.85 -5.05 0.90
N ASP A 184 -3.10 -4.89 1.32
CA ASP A 184 -3.42 -4.19 2.55
C ASP A 184 -3.39 -5.17 3.74
N LEU A 185 -2.69 -4.80 4.80
CA LEU A 185 -2.64 -5.61 6.02
C LEU A 185 -3.91 -5.49 6.86
N ASP A 186 -4.80 -4.53 6.57
CA ASP A 186 -6.16 -4.50 7.13
C ASP A 186 -6.98 -5.75 6.80
N PHE A 187 -6.56 -6.52 5.78
CA PHE A 187 -7.12 -7.84 5.50
C PHE A 187 -6.97 -8.82 6.69
N PHE A 188 -6.09 -8.50 7.64
CA PHE A 188 -5.88 -9.22 8.90
C PHE A 188 -6.44 -8.50 10.13
N ALA A 189 -7.25 -7.46 9.94
CA ALA A 189 -7.93 -6.79 11.03
C ALA A 189 -8.98 -7.74 11.68
N PRO A 190 -9.26 -7.60 12.99
CA PRO A 190 -10.17 -8.48 13.72
C PRO A 190 -11.57 -8.62 13.08
N GLU A 191 -12.03 -7.60 12.38
CA GLU A 191 -13.30 -7.56 11.65
C GLU A 191 -13.38 -8.66 10.56
N LEU A 192 -12.23 -9.13 10.07
CA LEU A 192 -12.10 -10.17 9.05
C LEU A 192 -11.63 -11.52 9.61
N ASP A 193 -11.68 -11.75 10.92
CA ASP A 193 -11.25 -13.01 11.56
C ASP A 193 -12.14 -14.21 11.23
N TYR A 194 -13.33 -14.00 10.64
CA TYR A 194 -14.14 -15.08 10.08
C TYR A 194 -13.43 -15.83 8.94
N ILE A 195 -12.41 -15.20 8.33
CA ILE A 195 -11.51 -15.83 7.37
C ILE A 195 -10.26 -16.31 8.12
N GLU A 196 -9.99 -17.62 8.10
CA GLU A 196 -8.87 -18.22 8.82
C GLU A 196 -7.50 -17.62 8.42
N TYR A 197 -6.70 -17.24 9.41
CA TYR A 197 -5.37 -16.63 9.23
C TYR A 197 -4.45 -17.44 8.30
N ASN A 198 -4.36 -18.75 8.50
CA ASN A 198 -3.48 -19.61 7.70
C ASN A 198 -3.91 -19.63 6.23
N LYS A 199 -5.22 -19.60 5.93
CA LYS A 199 -5.72 -19.49 4.55
C LYS A 199 -5.29 -18.18 3.91
N LYS A 200 -5.40 -17.03 4.62
CA LYS A 200 -4.92 -15.72 4.13
C LYS A 200 -3.42 -15.76 3.82
N LYS A 201 -2.62 -16.27 4.77
CA LYS A 201 -1.16 -16.37 4.65
C LYS A 201 -0.72 -17.26 3.50
N GLU A 202 -1.29 -18.46 3.39
CA GLU A 202 -0.98 -19.41 2.32
C GLU A 202 -1.35 -18.84 0.95
N PHE A 203 -2.50 -18.17 0.85
CA PHE A 203 -2.91 -17.47 -0.37
C PHE A 203 -1.91 -16.40 -0.78
N ILE A 204 -1.47 -15.54 0.15
CA ILE A 204 -0.48 -14.49 -0.12
C ILE A 204 0.84 -15.10 -0.60
N LEU A 205 1.37 -16.12 0.09
CA LEU A 205 2.64 -16.76 -0.28
C LEU A 205 2.57 -17.45 -1.65
N ARG A 206 1.44 -18.11 -1.95
CA ARG A 206 1.19 -18.76 -3.23
C ARG A 206 1.18 -17.77 -4.40
N HIS A 207 0.60 -16.59 -4.22
CA HIS A 207 0.57 -15.56 -5.27
C HIS A 207 1.85 -14.73 -5.31
N PHE A 208 2.48 -14.48 -4.16
CA PHE A 208 3.78 -13.85 -4.08
C PHE A 208 4.83 -14.58 -4.93
N GLU A 209 4.72 -15.91 -5.07
CA GLU A 209 5.57 -16.70 -5.97
C GLU A 209 5.52 -16.26 -7.43
N ASN A 210 4.35 -15.86 -7.92
CA ASN A 210 4.09 -15.69 -9.36
C ASN A 210 4.11 -14.23 -9.83
N VAL A 211 4.02 -13.27 -8.91
CA VAL A 211 4.08 -11.83 -9.25
C VAL A 211 5.52 -11.33 -9.42
N ASP A 212 5.68 -10.24 -10.16
CA ASP A 212 6.96 -9.57 -10.40
C ASP A 212 7.26 -8.52 -9.30
N PHE A 213 6.21 -7.95 -8.70
CA PHE A 213 6.32 -6.82 -7.77
C PHE A 213 5.34 -6.92 -6.60
N LEU A 214 5.78 -6.47 -5.42
CA LEU A 214 5.00 -6.45 -4.18
C LEU A 214 4.90 -5.03 -3.61
N THR A 215 3.69 -4.57 -3.32
CA THR A 215 3.42 -3.39 -2.50
C THR A 215 2.57 -3.77 -1.31
N VAL A 216 2.90 -3.26 -0.12
CA VAL A 216 2.19 -3.57 1.13
C VAL A 216 1.87 -2.28 1.89
N ALA A 217 0.59 -2.10 2.24
CA ALA A 217 0.13 -1.06 3.15
C ALA A 217 0.00 -1.63 4.57
N SER A 218 0.50 -0.91 5.58
CA SER A 218 0.25 -1.27 6.98
C SER A 218 -1.06 -0.72 7.52
N SER A 219 -1.66 0.27 6.85
CA SER A 219 -3.01 0.78 7.06
C SER A 219 -3.34 1.15 8.52
N PRO A 220 -2.64 2.16 9.07
CA PRO A 220 -2.71 2.52 10.49
C PRO A 220 -4.06 2.96 11.00
N PHE A 221 -4.97 3.41 10.13
CA PHE A 221 -6.35 3.72 10.52
C PHE A 221 -7.22 2.47 10.67
N PHE A 222 -6.93 1.39 9.93
CA PHE A 222 -7.79 0.21 9.82
C PHE A 222 -7.28 -0.99 10.63
N ILE A 223 -6.01 -1.01 11.02
CA ILE A 223 -5.44 -2.10 11.81
C ILE A 223 -4.40 -1.61 12.82
N ASN A 224 -4.38 -2.25 14.01
CA ASN A 224 -3.36 -2.02 15.01
C ASN A 224 -1.95 -2.25 14.43
N GLN A 225 -1.08 -1.26 14.52
CA GLN A 225 0.22 -1.32 13.84
C GLN A 225 1.21 -2.32 14.42
N THR A 226 1.05 -2.72 15.69
CA THR A 226 1.84 -3.84 16.23
C THR A 226 1.43 -5.14 15.57
N LEU A 227 0.12 -5.36 15.41
CA LEU A 227 -0.43 -6.52 14.71
C LEU A 227 -0.02 -6.51 13.23
N ALA A 228 -0.19 -5.41 12.50
CA ALA A 228 0.20 -5.31 11.09
C ALA A 228 1.68 -5.69 10.87
N ILE A 229 2.59 -5.15 11.68
CA ILE A 229 4.03 -5.50 11.59
C ILE A 229 4.24 -6.99 11.90
N GLN A 230 3.59 -7.54 12.92
CA GLN A 230 3.70 -8.96 13.27
C GLN A 230 3.21 -9.86 12.14
N VAL A 231 2.09 -9.52 11.50
CA VAL A 231 1.54 -10.23 10.34
C VAL A 231 2.50 -10.18 9.17
N PHE A 232 2.98 -8.99 8.79
CA PHE A 232 3.95 -8.85 7.71
C PHE A 232 5.21 -9.68 7.97
N GLN A 233 5.75 -9.59 9.19
CA GLN A 233 6.90 -10.38 9.61
C GLN A 233 6.62 -11.87 9.54
N ASP A 234 5.46 -12.34 10.02
CA ASP A 234 5.13 -13.77 10.02
C ASP A 234 4.89 -14.35 8.62
N ILE A 235 4.26 -13.58 7.71
CA ILE A 235 4.09 -13.96 6.31
C ILE A 235 5.47 -14.20 5.67
N PHE A 236 6.39 -13.25 5.83
CA PHE A 236 7.66 -13.24 5.10
C PHE A 236 8.88 -13.76 5.89
N LYS A 237 8.72 -14.26 7.13
CA LYS A 237 9.83 -14.66 8.03
C LYS A 237 10.82 -15.68 7.45
N ASN A 238 10.35 -16.54 6.54
CA ASN A 238 11.15 -17.61 5.94
C ASN A 238 11.72 -17.22 4.57
N ILE A 239 11.60 -15.96 4.16
CA ILE A 239 12.07 -15.46 2.87
C ILE A 239 13.28 -14.57 3.14
N GLN A 240 14.40 -14.89 2.51
CA GLN A 240 15.64 -14.13 2.68
C GLN A 240 15.51 -12.73 2.06
N ILE A 241 16.01 -11.72 2.76
CA ILE A 241 16.21 -10.37 2.19
C ILE A 241 17.68 -10.27 1.73
N VAL A 242 17.90 -9.76 0.52
CA VAL A 242 19.21 -9.63 -0.13
C VAL A 242 19.58 -8.20 -0.49
#